data_AF-B1Y4P8-F1
#
_entry.id   AF-B1Y4P8-F1
#
_cell.length_a   1.000
_cell.length_b   1.000
_cell.length_c   1.000
_cell.angle_alpha   90.00
_cell.angle_beta   90.00
_cell.angle_gamma   90.00
#
_symmetry.space_group_name_H-M   'P 1'
#
loop_
_entity.id
_entity.type
_entity.pdbx_description
1 polymer ?
#
loop_
_entity_poly.entity_id
_entity_poly.type
_entity_poly.pdbx_seq_one_letter_code
_entity_poly.pdbx_strand_id
1 'polypeptide(L)'
;MTESILIMLSALGALVVVGIQASLLSWVKKNLAIFELYIPSVLVSLSGLVFLISGMLTERNLQLASLAVNSVDLNISPYVNWISRVANLFVLSLGGSYLVVKIIAHVWRSRDESGNALKWSLFPRLSTLFLSFVFMYFISQVFGTEGGFEQKPVYWIIAFSAMLLSPGAGLIAGLRCAKLILLIYMVVSVLYIALDFNQVLAPGYKGVIPGFSYRFWGLAPHANAIGPLAALLLFLEVSVPSRSFLARSSFYLVGTFVLIISQSKTSIGAAMVGMVVASFACGKRNADYSGPYVMGLPHVIAGFALSAATLVLLMFSIIGMPRELASVASKINSAIDFSTMSGRSDIWRTAIYEFERNPMFGYGLGIWGADFRASIGMNYAYHAHNQLLQSMSESGVCGILGFGVFFVASLLYCFKARVSTYGGSVAIFLLFTFRCITEAPLKVAAIGTGETFFLLVLLMLWGLADKNTERLCVGQSTPLP
;
A
#
# COMPACT_ATOMS: atom_id res chain seq x y z
N MET A 1 12.23 41.41 -18.03
CA MET A 1 12.05 41.83 -16.61
C MET A 1 11.34 40.75 -15.80
N THR A 2 10.28 40.13 -16.30
CA THR A 2 9.52 39.05 -15.61
C THR A 2 10.34 37.77 -15.36
N GLU A 3 11.15 37.32 -16.33
CA GLU A 3 11.99 36.12 -16.16
C GLU A 3 13.07 36.30 -15.09
N SER A 4 13.78 37.44 -15.08
CA SER A 4 14.81 37.73 -14.09
C SER A 4 14.25 37.78 -12.66
N ILE A 5 13.02 38.32 -12.49
CA ILE A 5 12.32 38.30 -11.21
C ILE A 5 11.98 36.86 -10.80
N LEU A 6 11.50 36.02 -11.72
CA LEU A 6 11.19 34.62 -11.44
C LEU A 6 12.43 33.82 -11.02
N ILE A 7 13.56 34.03 -11.71
CA ILE A 7 14.85 33.41 -11.37
C ILE A 7 15.30 33.85 -9.98
N MET A 8 15.22 35.15 -9.67
CA MET A 8 15.60 35.68 -8.37
C MET A 8 14.71 35.12 -7.24
N LEU A 9 13.39 35.08 -7.44
CA LEU A 9 12.45 34.49 -6.47
C LEU A 9 12.70 32.98 -6.28
N SER A 10 13.04 32.26 -7.34
CA SER A 10 13.37 30.83 -7.28
C SER A 10 14.67 30.60 -6.51
N ALA A 11 15.70 31.42 -6.75
CA ALA A 11 16.96 31.37 -6.03
C ALA A 11 16.79 31.69 -4.53
N LEU A 12 16.01 32.73 -4.21
CA LEU A 12 15.67 33.08 -2.83
C LEU A 12 14.89 31.96 -2.14
N GLY A 13 13.90 31.37 -2.83
CA GLY A 13 13.17 30.20 -2.35
C GLY A 13 14.09 29.01 -2.08
N ALA A 14 15.05 28.73 -2.96
CA ALA A 14 16.03 27.67 -2.77
C ALA A 14 16.92 27.91 -1.53
N LEU A 15 17.39 29.14 -1.31
CA LEU A 15 18.18 29.50 -0.13
C LEU A 15 17.37 29.34 1.17
N VAL A 16 16.10 29.75 1.18
CA VAL A 16 15.21 29.55 2.33
C VAL A 16 15.02 28.06 2.62
N VAL A 17 14.80 27.24 1.59
CA VAL A 17 14.67 25.79 1.74
C VAL A 17 15.96 25.19 2.31
N VAL A 18 17.14 25.58 1.81
CA VAL A 18 18.44 25.11 2.35
C VAL A 18 18.61 25.51 3.82
N GLY A 19 18.27 26.74 4.19
CA GLY A 19 18.31 27.21 5.58
C GLY A 19 17.41 26.38 6.50
N ILE A 20 16.16 26.13 6.08
CA ILE A 20 15.21 25.28 6.81
C ILE A 20 15.76 23.85 6.96
N GLN A 21 16.30 23.25 5.89
CA GLN A 21 16.89 21.91 5.96
C GLN A 21 18.09 21.86 6.90
N ALA A 22 18.97 22.87 6.90
CA ALA A 22 20.11 22.92 7.81
C ALA A 22 19.68 23.02 9.28
N SER A 23 18.68 23.86 9.58
CA SER A 23 18.08 23.95 10.91
C SER A 23 17.42 22.62 11.32
N LEU A 24 16.70 21.98 10.41
CA LEU A 24 16.04 20.70 10.63
C LEU A 24 17.06 19.59 10.90
N LEU A 25 18.14 19.50 10.12
CA LEU A 25 19.24 18.57 10.34
C LEU A 25 19.88 18.74 11.73
N SER A 26 20.13 19.97 12.15
CA SER A 26 20.66 20.27 13.48
C SER A 26 19.69 19.83 14.59
N TRP A 27 18.39 20.12 14.42
CA TRP A 27 17.36 19.73 15.38
C TRP A 27 17.17 18.22 15.45
N VAL A 28 17.12 17.52 14.31
CA VAL A 28 17.04 16.06 14.22
C VAL A 28 18.25 15.41 14.86
N LYS A 29 19.46 15.93 14.63
CA LYS A 29 20.69 15.46 15.28
C LYS A 29 20.60 15.57 16.80
N LYS A 30 20.14 16.72 17.32
CA LYS A 30 19.98 16.94 18.78
C LYS A 30 18.92 16.03 19.41
N ASN A 31 17.88 15.66 18.66
CA ASN A 31 16.72 14.93 19.15
C ASN A 31 16.56 13.55 18.51
N LEU A 32 17.66 12.92 18.07
CA LEU A 32 17.61 11.71 17.23
C LEU A 32 16.80 10.57 17.87
N ALA A 33 16.90 10.38 19.19
CA ALA A 33 16.16 9.35 19.92
C ALA A 33 14.64 9.54 19.86
N ILE A 34 14.17 10.80 19.88
CA ILE A 34 12.74 11.13 19.73
C ILE A 34 12.31 10.78 18.30
N PHE A 35 13.07 11.21 17.30
CA PHE A 35 12.75 10.91 15.91
C PHE A 35 12.74 9.43 15.58
N GLU A 36 13.71 8.68 16.09
CA GLU A 36 13.74 7.23 15.99
C GLU A 36 12.43 6.56 16.44
N LEU A 37 11.77 7.11 17.45
CA LEU A 37 10.51 6.58 17.96
C LEU A 37 9.30 7.04 17.11
N TYR A 38 9.31 8.28 16.63
CA TYR A 38 8.11 8.89 16.04
C TYR A 38 8.09 8.98 14.51
N ILE A 39 9.24 8.89 13.81
CA ILE A 39 9.29 9.00 12.34
C ILE A 39 8.31 8.04 11.65
N PRO A 40 8.26 6.74 11.98
CA PRO A 40 7.28 5.83 11.38
C PRO A 40 5.83 6.27 11.57
N SER A 41 5.47 6.64 12.80
CA SER A 41 4.13 7.12 13.16
C SER A 41 3.76 8.40 12.42
N VAL A 42 4.70 9.35 12.29
CA VAL A 42 4.49 10.62 11.60
C VAL A 42 4.28 10.41 10.11
N LEU A 43 5.12 9.60 9.45
CA LEU A 43 5.00 9.33 8.01
C LEU A 43 3.68 8.65 7.66
N VAL A 44 3.27 7.66 8.46
CA VAL A 44 2.00 6.94 8.28
C VAL A 44 0.80 7.84 8.60
N SER A 45 0.88 8.64 9.67
CA SER A 45 -0.15 9.65 10.00
C SER A 45 -0.37 10.61 8.87
N LEU A 46 0.70 11.19 8.36
CA LEU A 46 0.63 12.14 7.27
C LEU A 46 0.03 11.51 6.01
N SER A 47 0.50 10.32 5.63
CA SER A 47 -0.06 9.58 4.48
C SER A 47 -1.56 9.31 4.65
N GLY A 48 -1.98 8.76 5.78
CA GLY A 48 -3.38 8.43 6.01
C GLY A 48 -4.30 9.64 6.20
N LEU A 49 -3.82 10.73 6.80
CA LEU A 49 -4.58 11.99 6.93
C LEU A 49 -4.77 12.65 5.57
N VAL A 50 -3.72 12.75 4.75
CA VAL A 50 -3.85 13.30 3.39
C VAL A 50 -4.82 12.43 2.58
N PHE A 51 -4.74 11.11 2.70
CA PHE A 51 -5.67 10.20 2.02
C PHE A 51 -7.12 10.41 2.47
N LEU A 52 -7.37 10.53 3.78
CA LEU A 52 -8.69 10.82 4.33
C LEU A 52 -9.26 12.15 3.82
N ILE A 53 -8.48 13.22 3.95
CA ILE A 53 -8.89 14.57 3.53
C ILE A 53 -9.13 14.61 2.01
N SER A 54 -8.27 13.95 1.23
CA SER A 54 -8.43 13.87 -0.23
C SER A 54 -9.76 13.21 -0.60
N GLY A 55 -10.11 12.12 0.06
CA GLY A 55 -11.39 11.44 -0.16
C GLY A 55 -12.59 12.33 0.16
N MET A 56 -12.54 13.10 1.25
CA MET A 56 -13.61 14.01 1.65
C MET A 56 -13.78 15.21 0.71
N LEU A 57 -12.68 15.74 0.17
CA LEU A 57 -12.68 16.93 -0.70
C LEU A 57 -12.85 16.60 -2.18
N THR A 58 -12.98 15.32 -2.54
CA THR A 58 -13.16 14.92 -3.95
C THR A 58 -14.63 15.04 -4.34
N GLU A 59 -14.96 15.97 -5.23
CA GLU A 59 -16.32 16.18 -5.76
C GLU A 59 -16.69 15.09 -6.79
N ARG A 60 -16.95 13.86 -6.31
CA ARG A 60 -17.35 12.74 -7.18
C ARG A 60 -18.80 12.36 -6.97
N ASN A 61 -19.45 11.95 -8.06
CA ASN A 61 -20.80 11.41 -8.03
C ASN A 61 -20.78 9.98 -8.59
N LEU A 62 -20.95 8.99 -7.70
CA LEU A 62 -20.91 7.57 -8.07
C LEU A 62 -22.20 7.07 -8.72
N GLN A 63 -23.27 7.87 -8.74
CA GLN A 63 -24.49 7.52 -9.51
C GLN A 63 -24.16 7.36 -11.00
N LEU A 64 -23.23 8.18 -11.49
CA LEU A 64 -22.74 8.13 -12.86
C LEU A 64 -21.73 7.00 -13.11
N ALA A 65 -21.19 6.34 -12.07
CA ALA A 65 -20.20 5.28 -12.26
C ALA A 65 -20.77 4.06 -13.00
N SER A 66 -22.10 3.87 -12.96
CA SER A 66 -22.79 2.81 -13.71
C SER A 66 -22.98 3.15 -15.20
N LEU A 67 -23.09 4.45 -15.53
CA LEU A 67 -23.32 4.97 -16.89
C LEU A 67 -22.01 5.26 -17.60
N ALA A 68 -21.03 5.79 -16.86
CA ALA A 68 -19.67 6.02 -17.28
C ALA A 68 -18.77 5.04 -16.52
N VAL A 69 -18.77 3.77 -16.94
CA VAL A 69 -17.85 2.72 -16.44
C VAL A 69 -16.37 3.17 -16.50
N ASN A 70 -16.09 4.26 -17.22
CA ASN A 70 -14.80 4.59 -17.79
C ASN A 70 -14.31 6.04 -17.57
N SER A 71 -15.07 6.93 -16.91
CA SER A 71 -14.62 8.32 -16.71
C SER A 71 -15.31 9.01 -15.53
N VAL A 72 -15.18 8.47 -14.32
CA VAL A 72 -15.28 9.33 -13.14
C VAL A 72 -13.97 10.10 -13.08
N ASP A 73 -13.85 11.14 -13.90
CA ASP A 73 -12.76 12.10 -13.76
C ASP A 73 -12.90 12.68 -12.35
N LEU A 74 -11.98 12.26 -11.49
CA LEU A 74 -11.86 12.83 -10.17
C LEU A 74 -11.42 14.27 -10.41
N ASN A 75 -12.37 15.21 -10.37
CA ASN A 75 -12.04 16.62 -10.26
C ASN A 75 -11.35 16.81 -8.91
N ILE A 76 -10.03 16.64 -8.93
CA ILE A 76 -9.20 16.80 -7.75
C ILE A 76 -9.21 18.28 -7.43
N SER A 77 -9.88 18.62 -6.33
CA SER A 77 -9.92 19.98 -5.83
C SER A 77 -8.50 20.57 -5.73
N PRO A 78 -8.28 21.84 -6.13
CA PRO A 78 -6.98 22.50 -5.99
C PRO A 78 -6.40 22.41 -4.58
N TYR A 79 -7.26 22.37 -3.55
CA TYR A 79 -6.86 22.21 -2.15
C TYR A 79 -6.18 20.86 -1.89
N VAL A 80 -6.68 19.77 -2.48
CA VAL A 80 -6.09 18.42 -2.36
C VAL A 80 -4.68 18.41 -2.95
N ASN A 81 -4.49 19.06 -4.10
CA ASN A 81 -3.17 19.20 -4.72
C ASN A 81 -2.18 19.96 -3.81
N TRP A 82 -2.62 21.05 -3.18
CA TRP A 82 -1.78 21.81 -2.25
C TRP A 82 -1.44 21.02 -0.98
N ILE A 83 -2.42 20.34 -0.38
CA ILE A 83 -2.21 19.50 0.80
C ILE A 83 -1.20 18.39 0.48
N SER A 84 -1.34 17.73 -0.67
CA SER A 84 -0.40 16.70 -1.13
C SER A 84 1.02 17.26 -1.34
N ARG A 85 1.17 18.46 -1.92
CA ARG A 85 2.47 19.14 -2.07
C ARG A 85 3.12 19.46 -0.73
N VAL A 86 2.37 20.01 0.22
CA VAL A 86 2.86 20.32 1.58
C VAL A 86 3.29 19.04 2.29
N ALA A 87 2.50 17.98 2.18
CA ALA A 87 2.83 16.68 2.77
C ALA A 87 4.08 16.05 2.15
N ASN A 88 4.24 16.11 0.81
CA ASN A 88 5.46 15.64 0.15
C ASN A 88 6.69 16.45 0.60
N LEU A 89 6.57 17.78 0.70
CA LEU A 89 7.65 18.64 1.19
C LEU A 89 8.03 18.28 2.63
N PHE A 90 7.04 18.02 3.48
CA PHE A 90 7.27 17.60 4.86
C PHE A 90 8.01 16.27 4.93
N VAL A 91 7.63 15.28 4.13
CA VAL A 91 8.30 13.97 4.08
C VAL A 91 9.72 14.07 3.54
N LEU A 92 9.95 14.87 2.51
CA LEU A 92 11.29 15.13 2.00
C LEU A 92 12.17 15.78 3.05
N SER A 93 11.64 16.80 3.72
CA SER A 93 12.38 17.55 4.73
C SER A 93 12.73 16.66 5.92
N LEU A 94 11.71 16.04 6.51
CA LEU A 94 11.87 15.28 7.73
C LEU A 94 12.54 13.93 7.49
N GLY A 95 12.06 13.17 6.50
CA GLY A 95 12.62 11.88 6.12
C GLY A 95 14.05 12.02 5.58
N GLY A 96 14.30 13.04 4.75
CA GLY A 96 15.63 13.34 4.23
C GLY A 96 16.61 13.73 5.33
N SER A 97 16.20 14.64 6.23
CA SER A 97 17.04 15.04 7.37
C SER A 97 17.37 13.86 8.29
N TYR A 98 16.37 13.02 8.60
CA TYR A 98 16.57 11.81 9.41
C TYR A 98 17.51 10.81 8.73
N LEU A 99 17.32 10.55 7.43
CA LEU A 99 18.17 9.66 6.63
C LEU A 99 19.63 10.14 6.64
N VAL A 100 19.87 11.42 6.38
CA VAL A 100 21.22 12.01 6.38
C VAL A 100 21.89 11.89 7.76
N VAL A 101 21.19 12.29 8.82
CA VAL A 101 21.73 12.18 10.20
C VAL A 101 22.07 10.73 10.54
N LYS A 102 21.24 9.77 10.13
CA LYS A 102 21.48 8.34 10.35
C LYS A 102 22.69 7.81 9.58
N ILE A 103 22.84 8.20 8.32
CA ILE A 103 24.01 7.83 7.51
C ILE A 103 25.29 8.43 8.13
N ILE A 104 25.29 9.70 8.51
CA ILE A 104 26.45 10.35 9.15
C ILE A 104 26.79 9.68 10.48
N ALA A 105 25.78 9.47 11.34
CA ALA A 105 25.98 8.79 12.62
C ALA A 105 26.54 7.38 12.45
N HIS A 106 26.15 6.67 11.39
CA HIS A 106 26.71 5.36 11.05
C HIS A 106 28.17 5.44 10.63
N VAL A 107 28.51 6.31 9.68
CA VAL A 107 29.87 6.48 9.14
C VAL A 107 30.85 6.95 10.23
N TRP A 108 30.39 7.76 11.18
CA TRP A 108 31.23 8.20 12.30
C TRP A 108 31.40 7.13 13.38
N ARG A 109 30.33 6.42 13.78
CA ARG A 109 30.44 5.35 14.79
C ARG A 109 31.22 4.13 14.32
N SER A 110 31.27 3.85 13.01
CA SER A 110 32.09 2.74 12.49
C SER A 110 33.60 2.96 12.65
N ARG A 111 34.03 4.16 13.05
CA ARG A 111 35.43 4.47 13.36
C ARG A 111 35.80 4.26 14.83
N ASP A 112 34.81 4.05 15.70
CA ASP A 112 35.05 3.87 17.13
C ASP A 112 35.51 2.43 17.38
N GLU A 113 36.72 2.27 17.92
CA GLU A 113 37.50 1.01 18.00
C GLU A 113 36.85 -0.10 18.84
N SER A 114 35.70 0.15 19.47
CA SER A 114 35.01 -0.77 20.36
C SER A 114 34.45 -2.05 19.71
N GLY A 115 34.70 -2.29 18.42
CA GLY A 115 34.46 -3.59 17.75
C GLY A 115 32.99 -4.03 17.66
N ASN A 116 32.06 -3.29 18.23
CA ASN A 116 30.63 -3.51 18.08
C ASN A 116 30.19 -2.97 16.72
N ALA A 117 30.56 -3.71 15.67
CA ALA A 117 30.15 -3.50 14.30
C ALA A 117 28.65 -3.19 14.28
N LEU A 118 28.32 -1.93 13.99
CA LEU A 118 26.93 -1.56 13.74
C LEU A 118 26.41 -2.52 12.68
N LYS A 119 25.34 -3.24 13.02
CA LYS A 119 24.91 -4.43 12.28
C LYS A 119 24.72 -4.09 10.81
N TRP A 120 25.61 -4.61 9.97
CA TRP A 120 25.50 -4.64 8.51
C TRP A 120 24.16 -5.22 8.00
N SER A 121 23.28 -5.70 8.88
CA SER A 121 21.94 -6.20 8.56
C SER A 121 21.00 -5.16 7.93
N LEU A 122 21.24 -3.85 8.12
CA LEU A 122 20.44 -2.79 7.51
C LEU A 122 20.79 -2.51 6.05
N PHE A 123 22.07 -2.66 5.69
CA PHE A 123 22.56 -2.35 4.34
C PHE A 123 21.87 -3.19 3.25
N PRO A 124 21.67 -4.52 3.40
CA PRO A 124 20.91 -5.32 2.45
C PRO A 124 19.51 -4.78 2.19
N ARG A 125 18.78 -4.32 3.22
CA ARG A 125 17.40 -3.82 3.05
C ARG A 125 17.37 -2.54 2.22
N LEU A 126 18.23 -1.58 2.55
CA LEU A 126 18.33 -0.31 1.82
C LEU A 126 18.80 -0.54 0.39
N SER A 127 19.82 -1.36 0.19
CA SER A 127 20.33 -1.69 -1.14
C SER A 127 19.27 -2.42 -1.99
N THR A 128 18.53 -3.37 -1.41
CA THR A 128 17.42 -4.04 -2.07
C THR A 128 16.32 -3.06 -2.47
N LEU A 129 15.91 -2.16 -1.56
CA LEU A 129 14.90 -1.13 -1.86
C LEU A 129 15.38 -0.22 -2.99
N PHE A 130 16.60 0.30 -2.88
CA PHE A 130 17.19 1.21 -3.85
C PHE A 130 17.30 0.55 -5.23
N LEU A 131 17.88 -0.64 -5.32
CA LEU A 131 18.00 -1.39 -6.58
C LEU A 131 16.63 -1.65 -7.20
N SER A 132 15.64 -2.07 -6.40
CA SER A 132 14.28 -2.31 -6.90
C SER A 132 13.69 -1.04 -7.53
N PHE A 133 13.80 0.10 -6.85
CA PHE A 133 13.23 1.36 -7.34
C PHE A 133 14.01 1.93 -8.53
N VAL A 134 15.33 1.82 -8.56
CA VAL A 134 16.15 2.21 -9.72
C VAL A 134 15.69 1.45 -10.96
N PHE A 135 15.59 0.13 -10.87
CA PHE A 135 15.17 -0.72 -11.98
C PHE A 135 13.71 -0.52 -12.37
N MET A 136 12.81 -0.29 -11.41
CA MET A 136 11.40 -0.06 -11.69
C MET A 136 11.11 1.32 -12.26
N TYR A 137 11.81 2.38 -11.85
CA TYR A 137 11.41 3.76 -12.16
C TYR A 137 12.46 4.59 -12.87
N PHE A 138 13.74 4.48 -12.52
CA PHE A 138 14.74 5.45 -13.00
C PHE A 138 15.34 5.05 -14.34
N ILE A 139 15.53 3.74 -14.58
CA ILE A 139 16.08 3.27 -15.85
C ILE A 139 15.14 3.61 -17.02
N SER A 140 13.84 3.37 -16.88
CA SER A 140 12.85 3.64 -17.94
C SER A 140 12.63 5.12 -18.20
N GLN A 141 12.82 5.98 -17.20
CA GLN A 141 12.79 7.43 -17.39
C GLN A 141 13.91 7.94 -18.31
N VAL A 142 15.04 7.22 -18.40
CA VAL A 142 16.20 7.60 -19.22
C VAL A 142 16.19 6.87 -20.57
N PHE A 143 15.84 5.58 -20.57
CA PHE A 143 15.99 4.70 -21.75
C PHE A 143 14.66 4.16 -22.31
N GLY A 144 13.53 4.53 -21.73
CA GLY A 144 12.19 4.19 -22.25
C GLY A 144 11.91 4.88 -23.57
N THR A 145 10.96 4.34 -24.34
CA THR A 145 10.56 4.91 -25.64
C THR A 145 10.12 6.37 -25.54
N GLU A 146 9.40 6.70 -24.48
CA GLU A 146 8.96 8.05 -24.11
C GLU A 146 9.53 8.35 -22.71
N GLY A 147 10.85 8.59 -22.70
CA GLY A 147 11.58 8.99 -21.51
C GLY A 147 11.09 10.34 -20.96
N GLY A 148 11.39 10.59 -19.69
CA GLY A 148 10.98 11.80 -18.99
C GLY A 148 11.30 11.71 -17.51
N PHE A 149 11.67 12.84 -16.90
CA PHE A 149 11.98 12.85 -15.47
C PHE A 149 10.72 13.07 -14.62
N GLU A 150 10.26 12.01 -13.98
CA GLU A 150 9.29 12.07 -12.90
C GLU A 150 9.99 12.02 -11.55
N GLN A 151 9.87 13.10 -10.78
CA GLN A 151 10.52 13.25 -9.48
C GLN A 151 9.84 12.46 -8.34
N LYS A 152 8.59 12.03 -8.51
CA LYS A 152 7.78 11.40 -7.44
C LYS A 152 8.45 10.15 -6.83
N PRO A 153 9.04 9.21 -7.60
CA PRO A 153 9.75 8.06 -7.05
C PRO A 153 10.87 8.40 -6.08
N VAL A 154 11.56 9.53 -6.25
CA VAL A 154 12.63 10.00 -5.36
C VAL A 154 12.09 10.21 -3.93
N TYR A 155 10.90 10.78 -3.82
CA TYR A 155 10.29 11.10 -2.54
C TYR A 155 10.04 9.84 -1.71
N TRP A 156 9.63 8.77 -2.39
CA TRP A 156 9.34 7.47 -1.77
C TRP A 156 10.60 6.75 -1.34
N ILE A 157 11.66 6.76 -2.15
CA ILE A 157 12.94 6.17 -1.74
C ILE A 157 13.40 6.80 -0.42
N ILE A 158 13.29 8.13 -0.27
CA ILE A 158 13.66 8.83 0.95
C ILE A 158 12.77 8.40 2.13
N ALA A 159 11.44 8.43 1.96
CA ALA A 159 10.48 8.06 3.01
C ALA A 159 10.66 6.60 3.45
N PHE A 160 10.79 5.69 2.50
CA PHE A 160 10.96 4.26 2.70
C PHE A 160 12.31 3.93 3.34
N SER A 161 13.38 4.63 2.95
CA SER A 161 14.70 4.49 3.59
C SER A 161 14.68 4.97 5.04
N ALA A 162 14.04 6.11 5.32
CA ALA A 162 13.84 6.60 6.68
C ALA A 162 13.04 5.59 7.53
N MET A 163 12.02 4.96 6.95
CA MET A 163 11.26 3.90 7.61
C MET A 163 12.15 2.70 7.96
N LEU A 164 12.91 2.17 7.00
CA LEU A 164 13.78 1.00 7.20
C LEU A 164 14.93 1.23 8.20
N LEU A 165 15.35 2.48 8.37
CA LEU A 165 16.37 2.89 9.35
C LEU A 165 15.82 3.15 10.76
N SER A 166 14.50 3.13 10.93
CA SER A 166 13.87 3.33 12.23
C SER A 166 14.00 2.08 13.11
N PRO A 167 14.28 2.25 14.42
CA PRO A 167 14.37 1.11 15.33
C PRO A 167 13.03 0.41 15.53
N GLY A 168 13.07 -0.86 15.95
CA GLY A 168 11.89 -1.71 16.11
C GLY A 168 10.78 -1.10 16.98
N ALA A 169 11.12 -0.37 18.04
CA ALA A 169 10.13 0.30 18.89
C ALA A 169 9.32 1.36 18.12
N GLY A 170 10.00 2.18 17.30
CA GLY A 170 9.34 3.17 16.44
C GLY A 170 8.46 2.52 15.38
N LEU A 171 8.89 1.40 14.81
CA LEU A 171 8.11 0.64 13.82
C LEU A 171 6.81 0.08 14.42
N ILE A 172 6.86 -0.47 15.65
CA ILE A 172 5.66 -0.94 16.35
C ILE A 172 4.71 0.23 16.65
N ALA A 173 5.23 1.38 17.08
CA ALA A 173 4.44 2.58 17.27
C ALA A 173 3.78 3.03 15.95
N GLY A 174 4.53 3.00 14.84
CA GLY A 174 4.03 3.29 13.51
C GLY A 174 2.91 2.34 13.07
N LEU A 175 3.03 1.03 13.33
CA LEU A 175 1.97 0.05 13.03
C LEU A 175 0.70 0.29 13.87
N ARG A 176 0.84 0.62 15.16
CA ARG A 176 -0.30 0.99 16.02
C ARG A 176 -1.00 2.25 15.49
N CYS A 177 -0.21 3.23 15.07
CA CYS A 177 -0.71 4.46 14.47
C CYS A 177 -1.44 4.17 13.15
N ALA A 178 -0.84 3.37 12.26
CA ALA A 178 -1.45 2.91 11.00
C ALA A 178 -2.84 2.30 11.25
N LYS A 179 -2.91 1.40 12.23
CA LYS A 179 -4.13 0.71 12.62
C LYS A 179 -5.22 1.70 13.07
N LEU A 180 -4.88 2.67 13.91
CA LEU A 180 -5.82 3.69 14.37
C LEU A 180 -6.32 4.57 13.21
N ILE A 181 -5.43 5.00 12.32
CA ILE A 181 -5.79 5.83 11.18
C ILE A 181 -6.72 5.09 10.22
N LEU A 182 -6.46 3.80 9.96
CA LEU A 182 -7.36 2.96 9.15
C LEU A 182 -8.74 2.81 9.79
N LEU A 183 -8.81 2.63 11.12
CA LEU A 183 -10.09 2.59 11.82
C LEU A 183 -10.84 3.91 11.68
N ILE A 184 -10.18 5.05 11.92
CA ILE A 184 -10.78 6.39 11.74
C ILE A 184 -11.26 6.54 10.30
N TYR A 185 -10.42 6.19 9.32
CA TYR A 185 -10.75 6.29 7.90
C TYR A 185 -12.00 5.49 7.53
N MET A 186 -12.13 4.25 8.04
CA MET A 186 -13.29 3.41 7.77
C MET A 186 -14.55 3.89 8.49
N VAL A 187 -14.44 4.30 9.75
CA VAL A 187 -15.57 4.86 10.49
C VAL A 187 -16.07 6.12 9.81
N VAL A 188 -15.18 7.06 9.46
CA VAL A 188 -15.55 8.27 8.72
C VAL A 188 -16.17 7.90 7.38
N SER A 189 -15.61 6.95 6.63
CA SER A 189 -16.18 6.50 5.35
C SER A 189 -17.60 5.95 5.49
N VAL A 190 -17.90 5.20 6.56
CA VAL A 190 -19.24 4.66 6.82
C VAL A 190 -20.20 5.76 7.27
N LEU A 191 -19.78 6.64 8.18
CA LEU A 191 -20.58 7.79 8.62
C LEU A 191 -20.91 8.74 7.46
N TYR A 192 -20.00 8.84 6.47
CA TYR A 192 -20.20 9.67 5.29
C TYR A 192 -21.37 9.22 4.41
N ILE A 193 -21.86 7.98 4.55
CA ILE A 193 -23.10 7.52 3.89
C ILE A 193 -24.29 8.42 4.26
N ALA A 194 -24.33 8.93 5.51
CA ALA A 194 -25.39 9.81 5.98
C ALA A 194 -25.24 11.26 5.49
N LEU A 195 -24.02 11.67 5.10
CA LEU A 195 -23.73 13.03 4.64
C LEU A 195 -23.91 13.15 3.13
N ASP A 196 -23.32 12.23 2.37
CA ASP A 196 -23.45 12.16 0.92
C ASP A 196 -23.37 10.70 0.45
N PHE A 197 -24.55 10.11 0.29
CA PHE A 197 -24.72 8.75 -0.22
C PHE A 197 -24.08 8.56 -1.60
N ASN A 198 -24.17 9.56 -2.47
CA ASN A 198 -23.74 9.47 -3.87
C ASN A 198 -22.23 9.49 -4.00
N GLN A 199 -21.50 10.02 -3.01
CA GLN A 199 -20.04 10.06 -3.03
C GLN A 199 -19.38 8.73 -2.60
N VAL A 200 -20.11 7.88 -1.87
CA VAL A 200 -19.53 6.70 -1.20
C VAL A 200 -20.14 5.35 -1.61
N LEU A 201 -21.35 5.34 -2.19
CA LEU A 201 -22.01 4.12 -2.67
C LEU A 201 -22.26 4.21 -4.19
N ALA A 202 -21.69 3.25 -4.93
CA ALA A 202 -21.96 3.10 -6.35
C ALA A 202 -23.18 2.18 -6.55
N PRO A 203 -24.27 2.63 -7.20
CA PRO A 203 -25.44 1.81 -7.51
C PRO A 203 -25.18 0.84 -8.67
N GLY A 204 -26.14 -0.06 -8.93
CA GLY A 204 -26.15 -0.93 -10.11
C GLY A 204 -25.09 -2.04 -10.09
N TYR A 205 -24.43 -2.28 -8.96
CA TYR A 205 -23.43 -3.33 -8.86
C TYR A 205 -24.09 -4.69 -8.67
N LYS A 206 -23.87 -5.60 -9.63
CA LYS A 206 -24.24 -7.02 -9.52
C LYS A 206 -23.27 -7.73 -8.57
N GLY A 207 -23.58 -7.59 -7.28
CA GLY A 207 -22.77 -8.01 -6.16
C GLY A 207 -22.81 -9.50 -5.80
N VAL A 208 -22.07 -9.87 -4.76
CA VAL A 208 -22.14 -11.19 -4.10
C VAL A 208 -23.30 -11.26 -3.11
N ILE A 209 -23.75 -10.12 -2.59
CA ILE A 209 -24.82 -10.03 -1.59
C ILE A 209 -26.18 -9.97 -2.30
N PRO A 210 -27.06 -10.98 -2.16
CA PRO A 210 -28.38 -10.99 -2.79
C PRO A 210 -29.22 -9.81 -2.32
N GLY A 211 -29.89 -9.13 -3.27
CA GLY A 211 -30.75 -7.97 -2.97
C GLY A 211 -30.01 -6.67 -2.67
N PHE A 212 -28.66 -6.66 -2.61
CA PHE A 212 -27.88 -5.46 -2.36
C PHE A 212 -27.13 -5.02 -3.63
N SER A 213 -27.75 -4.07 -4.36
CA SER A 213 -27.25 -3.54 -5.64
C SER A 213 -26.25 -2.39 -5.50
N TYR A 214 -25.75 -2.13 -4.29
CA TYR A 214 -24.79 -1.06 -4.03
C TYR A 214 -23.40 -1.64 -3.74
N ARG A 215 -22.38 -0.91 -4.17
CA ARG A 215 -20.98 -1.22 -3.86
C ARG A 215 -20.36 -0.08 -3.08
N PHE A 216 -19.85 -0.37 -1.89
CA PHE A 216 -19.24 0.63 -1.05
C PHE A 216 -17.82 0.98 -1.52
N TRP A 217 -17.62 2.24 -1.91
CA TRP A 217 -16.32 2.82 -2.20
C TRP A 217 -15.75 3.54 -0.97
N GLY A 218 -16.63 3.97 -0.05
CA GLY A 218 -16.27 4.81 1.08
C GLY A 218 -15.63 6.10 0.60
N LEU A 219 -14.58 6.57 1.28
CA LEU A 219 -13.77 7.70 0.81
C LEU A 219 -12.61 7.29 -0.11
N ALA A 220 -12.52 6.02 -0.51
CA ALA A 220 -11.42 5.54 -1.35
C ALA A 220 -11.76 5.72 -2.83
N PRO A 221 -10.79 5.84 -3.75
CA PRO A 221 -11.04 6.07 -5.18
C PRO A 221 -12.01 5.07 -5.82
N HIS A 222 -12.02 3.82 -5.34
CA HIS A 222 -12.94 2.78 -5.75
C HIS A 222 -13.06 1.67 -4.70
N ALA A 223 -14.03 0.78 -4.85
CA ALA A 223 -14.24 -0.36 -3.95
C ALA A 223 -13.03 -1.30 -3.82
N ASN A 224 -12.26 -1.50 -4.91
CA ASN A 224 -11.02 -2.29 -4.85
C ASN A 224 -9.86 -1.58 -4.11
N ALA A 225 -10.01 -0.31 -3.75
CA ALA A 225 -9.05 0.43 -2.94
C ALA A 225 -9.40 0.35 -1.45
N ILE A 226 -10.69 0.47 -1.09
CA ILE A 226 -11.12 0.37 0.32
C ILE A 226 -11.09 -1.08 0.84
N GLY A 227 -11.44 -2.06 0.01
CA GLY A 227 -11.44 -3.48 0.39
C GLY A 227 -10.11 -3.96 0.96
N PRO A 228 -8.96 -3.73 0.29
CA PRO A 228 -7.67 -4.14 0.83
C PRO A 228 -7.25 -3.34 2.06
N LEU A 229 -7.67 -2.08 2.20
CA LEU A 229 -7.40 -1.32 3.43
C LEU A 229 -8.17 -1.90 4.62
N ALA A 230 -9.40 -2.38 4.40
CA ALA A 230 -10.19 -3.13 5.38
C ALA A 230 -9.48 -4.42 5.79
N ALA A 231 -9.02 -5.22 4.82
CA ALA A 231 -8.21 -6.41 5.11
C ALA A 231 -6.90 -6.08 5.85
N LEU A 232 -6.22 -4.98 5.47
CA LEU A 232 -5.02 -4.50 6.15
C LEU A 232 -5.28 -4.17 7.61
N LEU A 233 -6.40 -3.53 7.94
CA LEU A 233 -6.80 -3.23 9.33
C LEU A 233 -6.94 -4.52 10.16
N LEU A 234 -7.62 -5.53 9.60
CA LEU A 234 -7.78 -6.84 10.25
C LEU A 234 -6.41 -7.49 10.52
N PHE A 235 -5.51 -7.47 9.55
CA PHE A 235 -4.18 -8.05 9.70
C PHE A 235 -3.26 -7.25 10.62
N LEU A 236 -3.43 -5.93 10.72
CA LEU A 236 -2.72 -5.11 11.70
C LEU A 236 -3.20 -5.39 13.12
N GLU A 237 -4.49 -5.66 13.33
CA GLU A 237 -4.99 -6.11 14.64
C GLU A 237 -4.46 -7.50 15.01
N VAL A 238 -4.26 -8.40 14.04
CA VAL A 238 -3.53 -9.67 14.28
C VAL A 238 -2.05 -9.40 14.60
N SER A 239 -1.41 -8.50 13.86
CA SER A 239 0.03 -8.22 13.99
C SER A 239 0.40 -7.55 15.31
N VAL A 240 -0.41 -6.57 15.72
CA VAL A 240 -0.19 -5.75 16.92
C VAL A 240 -1.52 -5.63 17.66
N PRO A 241 -1.94 -6.67 18.39
CA PRO A 241 -3.27 -6.73 19.01
C PRO A 241 -3.48 -5.61 20.04
N SER A 242 -4.69 -5.08 20.06
CA SER A 242 -5.13 -4.07 21.04
C SER A 242 -5.27 -4.70 22.42
N ARG A 243 -4.95 -3.95 23.48
CA ARG A 243 -5.00 -4.48 24.86
C ARG A 243 -6.43 -4.74 25.34
N SER A 244 -7.38 -3.87 25.01
CA SER A 244 -8.77 -4.01 25.45
C SER A 244 -9.59 -4.85 24.47
N PHE A 245 -10.46 -5.71 25.02
CA PHE A 245 -11.39 -6.51 24.23
C PHE A 245 -12.30 -5.61 23.37
N LEU A 246 -12.81 -4.51 23.94
CA LEU A 246 -13.68 -3.57 23.22
C LEU A 246 -12.99 -2.95 22.00
N ALA A 247 -11.73 -2.51 22.14
CA ALA A 247 -10.99 -1.97 21.00
C ALA A 247 -10.74 -3.05 19.95
N ARG A 248 -10.36 -4.26 20.36
CA ARG A 248 -10.18 -5.37 19.43
C ARG A 248 -11.45 -5.68 18.65
N SER A 249 -12.56 -5.80 19.36
CA SER A 249 -13.87 -6.06 18.75
C SER A 249 -14.27 -4.96 17.78
N SER A 250 -13.98 -3.68 18.07
CA SER A 250 -14.27 -2.59 17.15
C SER A 250 -13.42 -2.67 15.86
N PHE A 251 -12.13 -2.98 15.96
CA PHE A 251 -11.28 -3.19 14.78
C PHE A 251 -11.79 -4.33 13.89
N TYR A 252 -12.12 -5.49 14.48
CA TYR A 252 -12.66 -6.63 13.72
C TYR A 252 -14.03 -6.35 13.12
N LEU A 253 -14.94 -5.74 13.89
CA LEU A 253 -16.29 -5.43 13.43
C LEU A 253 -16.26 -4.42 12.27
N VAL A 254 -15.57 -3.28 12.44
CA VAL A 254 -15.49 -2.24 11.40
C VAL A 254 -14.76 -2.76 10.16
N GLY A 255 -13.61 -3.41 10.34
CA GLY A 255 -12.84 -3.95 9.21
C GLY A 255 -13.61 -5.01 8.43
N THR A 256 -14.31 -5.93 9.12
CA THR A 256 -15.10 -6.98 8.47
C THR A 256 -16.33 -6.40 7.78
N PHE A 257 -17.02 -5.46 8.43
CA PHE A 257 -18.17 -4.76 7.85
C PHE A 257 -17.78 -4.07 6.53
N VAL A 258 -16.77 -3.19 6.56
CA VAL A 258 -16.28 -2.48 5.38
C VAL A 258 -15.81 -3.44 4.28
N LEU A 259 -15.08 -4.50 4.65
CA LEU A 259 -14.61 -5.50 3.68
C LEU A 259 -15.78 -6.17 2.95
N ILE A 260 -16.82 -6.60 3.67
CA ILE A 260 -18.01 -7.23 3.08
C ILE A 260 -18.77 -6.25 2.17
N ILE A 261 -19.09 -5.06 2.66
CA ILE A 261 -19.89 -4.09 1.88
C ILE A 261 -19.12 -3.49 0.69
N SER A 262 -17.78 -3.53 0.71
CA SER A 262 -16.95 -3.17 -0.45
C SER A 262 -17.16 -4.13 -1.63
N GLN A 263 -17.57 -5.36 -1.33
CA GLN A 263 -17.72 -6.44 -2.29
C GLN A 263 -16.47 -6.65 -3.17
N SER A 264 -15.28 -6.36 -2.64
CA SER A 264 -14.01 -6.60 -3.34
C SER A 264 -13.64 -8.08 -3.23
N LYS A 265 -13.99 -8.86 -4.26
CA LYS A 265 -13.72 -10.31 -4.33
C LYS A 265 -12.25 -10.65 -4.05
N THR A 266 -11.31 -9.89 -4.63
CA THR A 266 -9.87 -10.04 -4.38
C THR A 266 -9.54 -9.85 -2.91
N SER A 267 -10.05 -8.78 -2.30
CA SER A 267 -9.72 -8.42 -0.92
C SER A 267 -10.34 -9.40 0.08
N ILE A 268 -11.57 -9.86 -0.19
CA ILE A 268 -12.24 -10.88 0.62
C ILE A 268 -11.45 -12.19 0.56
N GLY A 269 -11.10 -12.67 -0.64
CA GLY A 269 -10.29 -13.87 -0.80
C GLY A 269 -8.92 -13.75 -0.13
N ALA A 270 -8.24 -12.62 -0.29
CA ALA A 270 -6.96 -12.35 0.35
C ALA A 270 -7.07 -12.29 1.88
N ALA A 271 -8.11 -11.62 2.40
CA ALA A 271 -8.39 -11.55 3.84
C ALA A 271 -8.52 -12.94 4.45
N MET A 272 -9.29 -13.80 3.80
CA MET A 272 -9.58 -15.15 4.27
C MET A 272 -8.32 -16.03 4.27
N VAL A 273 -7.64 -16.11 3.12
CA VAL A 273 -6.39 -16.88 3.00
C VAL A 273 -5.33 -16.34 3.98
N GLY A 274 -5.21 -15.03 4.12
CA GLY A 274 -4.28 -14.40 5.06
C GLY A 274 -4.60 -14.72 6.51
N MET A 275 -5.88 -14.71 6.93
CA MET A 275 -6.29 -15.07 8.29
C MET A 275 -5.95 -16.53 8.62
N VAL A 276 -6.16 -17.45 7.66
CA VAL A 276 -5.74 -18.84 7.79
C VAL A 276 -4.26 -18.95 8.01
N VAL A 277 -3.47 -18.37 7.11
CA VAL A 277 -2.02 -18.48 7.17
C VAL A 277 -1.46 -17.85 8.44
N ALA A 278 -2.02 -16.72 8.88
CA ALA A 278 -1.67 -16.11 10.15
C ALA A 278 -1.93 -17.06 11.34
N SER A 279 -3.08 -17.73 11.35
CA SER A 279 -3.44 -18.66 12.42
C SER A 279 -2.50 -19.87 12.52
N PHE A 280 -2.05 -20.44 11.39
CA PHE A 280 -1.05 -21.52 11.38
C PHE A 280 0.35 -21.02 11.75
N ALA A 281 0.72 -19.82 11.29
CA ALA A 281 2.01 -19.22 11.64
C ALA A 281 2.14 -18.90 13.15
N CYS A 282 1.03 -18.76 13.86
CA CYS A 282 1.00 -18.60 15.33
C CYS A 282 1.21 -19.90 16.11
N GLY A 283 0.80 -21.05 15.56
CA GLY A 283 0.48 -22.26 16.33
C GLY A 283 1.64 -22.97 17.08
N LYS A 284 2.89 -22.52 16.96
CA LYS A 284 4.06 -23.18 17.58
C LYS A 284 4.60 -22.53 18.85
N ARG A 285 4.07 -21.39 19.32
CA ARG A 285 4.64 -20.64 20.46
C ARG A 285 3.87 -20.76 21.78
N ASN A 286 2.74 -21.48 21.81
CA ASN A 286 1.79 -21.49 22.92
C ASN A 286 1.95 -22.61 23.96
N ALA A 287 3.01 -23.42 23.93
CA ALA A 287 3.21 -24.43 24.96
C ALA A 287 3.60 -23.82 26.33
N ASP A 288 4.31 -22.68 26.33
CA ASP A 288 4.86 -22.10 27.57
C ASP A 288 4.22 -20.76 28.00
N TYR A 289 3.29 -20.20 27.22
CA TYR A 289 2.64 -18.92 27.53
C TYR A 289 1.19 -19.14 27.95
N SER A 290 0.93 -19.14 29.26
CA SER A 290 -0.41 -19.21 29.89
C SER A 290 -1.25 -17.92 29.74
N GLY A 291 -0.90 -17.06 28.77
CA GLY A 291 -1.72 -15.89 28.44
C GLY A 291 -3.02 -16.29 27.72
N PRO A 292 -4.07 -15.46 27.74
CA PRO A 292 -5.41 -15.77 27.21
C PRO A 292 -5.48 -15.85 25.66
N TYR A 293 -4.35 -16.07 24.99
CA TYR A 293 -4.24 -16.12 23.54
C TYR A 293 -3.98 -17.52 23.05
N VAL A 294 -5.04 -18.31 22.96
CA VAL A 294 -5.08 -19.38 21.97
C VAL A 294 -6.20 -18.98 21.02
N MET A 295 -5.87 -18.64 19.76
CA MET A 295 -6.86 -18.76 18.70
C MET A 295 -7.31 -20.21 18.76
N GLY A 296 -8.48 -20.47 19.37
CA GLY A 296 -8.95 -21.83 19.55
C GLY A 296 -9.00 -22.53 18.19
N LEU A 297 -8.68 -23.82 18.16
CA LEU A 297 -8.78 -24.72 17.01
C LEU A 297 -10.02 -24.46 16.11
N PRO A 298 -11.21 -24.10 16.63
CA PRO A 298 -12.36 -23.73 15.79
C PRO A 298 -12.12 -22.53 14.87
N HIS A 299 -11.32 -21.53 15.26
CA HIS A 299 -11.02 -20.35 14.44
C HIS A 299 -10.10 -20.69 13.26
N VAL A 300 -9.17 -21.63 13.48
CA VAL A 300 -8.27 -22.16 12.45
C VAL A 300 -9.06 -22.99 11.43
N ILE A 301 -9.93 -23.89 11.92
CA ILE A 301 -10.78 -24.76 11.08
C ILE A 301 -11.78 -23.92 10.27
N ALA A 302 -12.44 -22.95 10.92
CA ALA A 302 -13.36 -22.04 10.24
C ALA A 302 -12.64 -21.21 9.17
N GLY A 303 -11.44 -20.71 9.48
CA GLY A 303 -10.61 -20.04 8.48
C GLY A 303 -10.30 -20.94 7.29
N PHE A 304 -9.87 -22.18 7.54
CA PHE A 304 -9.47 -23.12 6.49
C PHE A 304 -10.62 -23.49 5.58
N ALA A 305 -11.78 -23.81 6.16
CA ALA A 305 -12.99 -24.14 5.42
C ALA A 305 -13.45 -22.96 4.55
N LEU A 306 -13.41 -21.74 5.09
CA LEU A 306 -13.78 -20.53 4.36
C LEU A 306 -12.78 -20.26 3.20
N SER A 307 -11.48 -20.38 3.46
CA SER A 307 -10.43 -20.13 2.46
C SER A 307 -10.43 -21.15 1.33
N ALA A 308 -10.66 -22.43 1.64
CA ALA A 308 -10.81 -23.48 0.63
C ALA A 308 -12.05 -23.24 -0.24
N ALA A 309 -13.19 -22.90 0.37
CA ALA A 309 -14.41 -22.56 -0.37
C ALA A 309 -14.21 -21.35 -1.30
N THR A 310 -13.51 -20.31 -0.84
CA THR A 310 -13.26 -19.12 -1.66
C THR A 310 -12.18 -19.32 -2.71
N LEU A 311 -11.16 -20.14 -2.47
CA LEU A 311 -10.19 -20.52 -3.50
C LEU A 311 -10.87 -21.29 -4.63
N VAL A 312 -11.76 -22.22 -4.29
CA VAL A 312 -12.59 -22.95 -5.25
C VAL A 312 -13.47 -21.97 -6.05
N LEU A 313 -14.13 -21.02 -5.40
CA LEU A 313 -14.92 -19.98 -6.07
C LEU A 313 -14.08 -19.04 -6.94
N LEU A 314 -12.86 -18.69 -6.50
CA LEU A 314 -11.91 -17.87 -7.27
C LEU A 314 -11.39 -18.62 -8.49
N MET A 315 -11.05 -19.90 -8.34
CA MET A 315 -10.66 -20.76 -9.46
C MET A 315 -11.81 -20.90 -10.48
N PHE A 316 -13.05 -21.07 -10.01
CA PHE A 316 -14.22 -21.05 -10.89
C PHE A 316 -14.41 -19.71 -11.62
N SER A 317 -14.04 -18.59 -10.99
CA SER A 317 -14.15 -17.26 -11.59
C SER A 317 -13.01 -16.87 -12.53
N ILE A 318 -11.81 -17.43 -12.36
CA ILE A 318 -10.61 -17.08 -13.13
C ILE A 318 -10.39 -18.04 -14.30
N ILE A 319 -10.64 -19.34 -14.11
CA ILE A 319 -10.31 -20.38 -15.11
C ILE A 319 -11.45 -20.60 -16.12
N GLY A 320 -12.63 -20.04 -15.86
CA GLY A 320 -13.84 -20.32 -16.65
C GLY A 320 -14.38 -21.71 -16.34
N MET A 321 -15.71 -21.84 -16.29
CA MET A 321 -16.36 -23.14 -16.06
C MET A 321 -15.89 -24.18 -17.10
N PRO A 322 -15.71 -25.45 -16.70
CA PRO A 322 -15.55 -26.55 -17.64
C PRO A 322 -16.64 -26.49 -18.72
N ARG A 323 -16.26 -26.68 -19.99
CA ARG A 323 -17.15 -26.51 -21.17
C ARG A 323 -18.47 -27.28 -21.09
N GLU A 324 -18.55 -28.34 -20.28
CA GLU A 324 -19.76 -29.13 -20.05
C GLU A 324 -20.81 -28.36 -19.21
N LEU A 325 -20.40 -27.53 -18.25
CA LEU A 325 -21.28 -26.63 -17.47
C LEU A 325 -21.63 -25.34 -18.23
N ALA A 326 -20.84 -24.98 -19.25
CA ALA A 326 -21.13 -23.85 -20.13
C ALA A 326 -22.40 -24.05 -20.99
N SER A 327 -22.85 -25.29 -21.19
CA SER A 327 -24.10 -25.61 -21.91
C SER A 327 -25.36 -25.31 -21.10
N VAL A 328 -25.27 -25.32 -19.76
CA VAL A 328 -26.34 -24.89 -18.85
C VAL A 328 -26.27 -23.38 -18.63
N ALA A 329 -25.05 -22.82 -18.56
CA ALA A 329 -24.83 -21.38 -18.49
C ALA A 329 -25.21 -20.65 -19.79
N SER A 330 -25.10 -21.26 -20.97
CA SER A 330 -25.48 -20.61 -22.24
C SER A 330 -26.97 -20.28 -22.34
N LYS A 331 -27.84 -20.96 -21.56
CA LYS A 331 -29.25 -20.60 -21.39
C LYS A 331 -29.49 -19.46 -20.39
N ILE A 332 -28.47 -19.09 -19.62
CA ILE A 332 -28.47 -18.01 -18.60
C ILE A 332 -27.57 -16.81 -19.05
N ASN A 333 -26.69 -17.01 -20.03
CA ASN A 333 -25.60 -16.11 -20.43
C ASN A 333 -25.99 -14.90 -21.29
N SER A 334 -27.28 -14.63 -21.49
CA SER A 334 -27.70 -13.30 -21.95
C SER A 334 -27.72 -12.25 -20.82
N ALA A 335 -27.52 -12.64 -19.56
CA ALA A 335 -27.62 -11.73 -18.39
C ALA A 335 -26.42 -11.73 -17.42
N ILE A 336 -25.51 -12.71 -17.53
CA ILE A 336 -24.24 -12.72 -16.80
C ILE A 336 -23.18 -12.09 -17.70
N ASP A 337 -23.20 -10.76 -17.75
CA ASP A 337 -22.19 -10.00 -18.46
C ASP A 337 -20.78 -10.43 -18.03
N PHE A 338 -19.95 -10.72 -19.02
CA PHE A 338 -18.49 -10.62 -19.00
C PHE A 338 -18.00 -9.18 -18.64
N SER A 339 -18.84 -8.31 -18.07
CA SER A 339 -18.61 -6.89 -17.78
C SER A 339 -17.53 -6.63 -16.74
N THR A 340 -17.11 -7.62 -15.95
CA THR A 340 -16.00 -7.41 -15.00
C THR A 340 -14.61 -7.58 -15.61
N MET A 341 -14.48 -8.13 -16.83
CA MET A 341 -13.18 -8.32 -17.50
C MET A 341 -13.10 -7.76 -18.94
N SER A 342 -14.23 -7.39 -19.57
CA SER A 342 -14.28 -6.97 -20.98
C SER A 342 -13.42 -5.75 -21.31
N GLY A 343 -13.09 -4.88 -20.34
CA GLY A 343 -12.20 -3.73 -20.56
C GLY A 343 -10.70 -4.00 -20.32
N ARG A 344 -10.32 -5.13 -19.71
CA ARG A 344 -8.91 -5.40 -19.35
C ARG A 344 -8.11 -6.01 -20.50
N SER A 345 -8.75 -6.73 -21.40
CA SER A 345 -8.07 -7.40 -22.51
C SER A 345 -7.35 -6.42 -23.42
N ASP A 346 -7.97 -5.27 -23.73
CA ASP A 346 -7.34 -4.26 -24.57
C ASP A 346 -6.21 -3.53 -23.83
N ILE A 347 -6.41 -3.21 -22.55
CA ILE A 347 -5.36 -2.66 -21.68
C ILE A 347 -4.14 -3.60 -21.66
N TRP A 348 -4.35 -4.91 -21.49
CA TRP A 348 -3.27 -5.88 -21.46
C TRP A 348 -2.60 -6.06 -22.82
N ARG A 349 -3.37 -6.06 -23.91
CA ARG A 349 -2.81 -6.09 -25.27
C ARG A 349 -1.92 -4.88 -25.52
N THR A 350 -2.35 -3.68 -25.12
CA THR A 350 -1.52 -2.46 -25.20
C THR A 350 -0.27 -2.55 -24.34
N ALA A 351 -0.38 -3.06 -23.11
CA ALA A 351 0.77 -3.26 -22.23
C ALA A 351 1.82 -4.18 -22.86
N ILE A 352 1.39 -5.28 -23.49
CA ILE A 352 2.25 -6.23 -24.20
C ILE A 352 2.84 -5.59 -25.46
N TYR A 353 2.01 -4.90 -26.25
CA TYR A 353 2.45 -4.23 -27.48
C TYR A 353 3.56 -3.20 -27.22
N GLU A 354 3.40 -2.33 -26.22
CA GLU A 354 4.43 -1.34 -25.88
C GLU A 354 5.70 -1.96 -25.28
N PHE A 355 5.55 -3.09 -24.57
CA PHE A 355 6.70 -3.88 -24.15
C PHE A 355 7.47 -4.46 -25.34
N GLU A 356 6.79 -5.02 -26.34
CA GLU A 356 7.43 -5.60 -27.53
C GLU A 356 8.20 -4.54 -28.35
N ARG A 357 7.76 -3.28 -28.31
CA ARG A 357 8.45 -2.16 -28.97
C ARG A 357 9.77 -1.77 -28.30
N ASN A 358 9.87 -1.90 -26.98
CA ASN A 358 11.10 -1.66 -26.23
C ASN A 358 11.23 -2.66 -25.07
N PRO A 359 11.67 -3.91 -25.32
CA PRO A 359 11.61 -4.97 -24.31
C PRO A 359 12.48 -4.70 -23.09
N MET A 360 13.60 -3.99 -23.24
CA MET A 360 14.52 -3.76 -22.12
C MET A 360 14.01 -2.68 -21.16
N PHE A 361 13.47 -1.59 -21.70
CA PHE A 361 13.19 -0.37 -20.92
C PHE A 361 11.73 0.06 -20.94
N GLY A 362 10.86 -0.60 -21.71
CA GLY A 362 9.45 -0.30 -21.81
C GLY A 362 9.18 1.06 -22.46
N TYR A 363 7.94 1.51 -22.31
CA TYR A 363 7.51 2.82 -22.81
C TYR A 363 8.03 3.97 -21.95
N GLY A 364 8.05 3.81 -20.63
CA GLY A 364 8.22 4.89 -19.66
C GLY A 364 7.04 4.98 -18.68
N LEU A 365 7.20 5.73 -17.59
CA LEU A 365 6.17 5.85 -16.53
C LEU A 365 4.88 6.52 -17.00
N GLY A 366 4.94 7.25 -18.13
CA GLY A 366 3.82 7.95 -18.74
C GLY A 366 2.85 7.08 -19.54
N ILE A 367 3.09 5.77 -19.72
CA ILE A 367 2.23 4.90 -20.54
C ILE A 367 0.78 4.83 -20.05
N TRP A 368 0.53 5.03 -18.76
CA TRP A 368 -0.84 5.10 -18.22
C TRP A 368 -1.24 6.54 -17.86
N GLY A 369 -0.54 7.54 -18.39
CA GLY A 369 -0.78 8.97 -18.27
C GLY A 369 -1.91 9.45 -19.18
N ALA A 370 -2.36 10.69 -18.98
CA ALA A 370 -3.51 11.23 -19.73
C ALA A 370 -3.23 11.28 -21.25
N ASP A 371 -2.02 11.69 -21.64
CA ASP A 371 -1.66 11.88 -23.04
C ASP A 371 -1.66 10.57 -23.83
N PHE A 372 -1.04 9.50 -23.28
CA PHE A 372 -1.04 8.19 -23.93
C PHE A 372 -2.44 7.57 -23.97
N ARG A 373 -3.22 7.71 -22.88
CA ARG A 373 -4.61 7.22 -22.87
C ARG A 373 -5.48 7.90 -23.93
N ALA A 374 -5.28 9.21 -24.13
CA ALA A 374 -5.97 9.96 -25.17
C ALA A 374 -5.53 9.52 -26.57
N SER A 375 -4.23 9.28 -26.79
CA SER A 375 -3.70 8.91 -28.11
C SER A 375 -4.18 7.53 -28.60
N ILE A 376 -4.46 6.60 -27.68
CA ILE A 376 -4.96 5.26 -27.99
C ILE A 376 -6.49 5.11 -27.83
N GLY A 377 -7.20 6.20 -27.46
CA GLY A 377 -8.64 6.17 -27.24
C GLY A 377 -9.10 5.39 -26.00
N MET A 378 -8.22 5.14 -25.02
CA MET A 378 -8.53 4.42 -23.78
C MET A 378 -8.41 5.32 -22.54
N ASN A 379 -9.20 6.38 -22.50
CA ASN A 379 -9.20 7.36 -21.38
C ASN A 379 -9.43 6.74 -19.99
N TYR A 380 -10.04 5.56 -19.94
CA TYR A 380 -10.34 4.79 -18.73
C TYR A 380 -9.17 3.95 -18.16
N ALA A 381 -8.10 3.75 -18.93
CA ALA A 381 -7.03 2.82 -18.59
C ALA A 381 -5.95 3.46 -17.69
N TYR A 382 -6.28 3.80 -16.44
CA TYR A 382 -5.34 4.48 -15.53
C TYR A 382 -4.16 3.60 -15.06
N HIS A 383 -4.24 2.28 -15.26
CA HIS A 383 -3.16 1.31 -15.04
C HIS A 383 -3.50 -0.04 -15.66
N ALA A 384 -2.51 -0.93 -15.75
CA ALA A 384 -2.64 -2.28 -16.31
C ALA A 384 -3.54 -3.23 -15.48
N HIS A 385 -3.98 -2.83 -14.28
CA HIS A 385 -4.72 -3.70 -13.34
C HIS A 385 -3.99 -5.02 -13.04
N ASN A 386 -2.66 -5.02 -13.15
CA ASN A 386 -1.79 -6.14 -12.89
C ASN A 386 -0.37 -5.58 -12.75
N GLN A 387 0.29 -5.84 -11.63
CA GLN A 387 1.58 -5.25 -11.34
C GLN A 387 2.68 -5.72 -12.29
N LEU A 388 2.63 -6.97 -12.74
CA LEU A 388 3.62 -7.49 -13.68
C LEU A 388 3.49 -6.79 -15.04
N LEU A 389 2.27 -6.70 -15.57
CA LEU A 389 2.01 -5.99 -16.84
C LEU A 389 2.31 -4.50 -16.71
N GLN A 390 2.01 -3.88 -15.57
CA GLN A 390 2.36 -2.48 -15.28
C GLN A 390 3.87 -2.27 -15.38
N SER A 391 4.66 -3.06 -14.63
CA SER A 391 6.12 -2.91 -14.60
C SER A 391 6.77 -3.29 -15.93
N MET A 392 6.20 -4.26 -16.64
CA MET A 392 6.63 -4.66 -17.97
C MET A 392 6.41 -3.55 -19.01
N SER A 393 5.23 -2.93 -19.02
CA SER A 393 4.91 -1.90 -20.01
C SER A 393 5.59 -0.57 -19.71
N GLU A 394 5.71 -0.20 -18.42
CA GLU A 394 6.40 1.01 -17.98
C GLU A 394 7.92 0.92 -18.14
N SER A 395 8.52 -0.23 -17.80
CA SER A 395 9.96 -0.34 -17.57
C SER A 395 10.63 -1.58 -18.14
N GLY A 396 9.93 -2.36 -18.96
CA GLY A 396 10.50 -3.52 -19.65
C GLY A 396 10.98 -4.63 -18.71
N VAL A 397 11.99 -5.37 -19.17
CA VAL A 397 12.69 -6.39 -18.38
C VAL A 397 13.31 -5.78 -17.11
N CYS A 398 13.84 -4.55 -17.18
CA CYS A 398 14.35 -3.85 -16.00
C CYS A 398 13.27 -3.68 -14.93
N GLY A 399 12.06 -3.27 -15.33
CA GLY A 399 10.90 -3.15 -14.45
C GLY A 399 10.52 -4.48 -13.80
N ILE A 400 10.46 -5.55 -14.58
CA ILE A 400 10.16 -6.91 -14.09
C ILE A 400 11.19 -7.35 -13.06
N LEU A 401 12.49 -7.12 -13.32
CA LEU A 401 13.56 -7.47 -12.39
C LEU A 401 13.45 -6.67 -11.09
N GLY A 402 13.25 -5.36 -11.17
CA GLY A 402 13.06 -4.51 -9.99
C GLY A 402 11.84 -4.93 -9.16
N PHE A 403 10.72 -5.23 -9.82
CA PHE A 403 9.53 -5.78 -9.17
C PHE A 403 9.82 -7.14 -8.50
N GLY A 404 10.49 -8.05 -9.21
CA GLY A 404 10.87 -9.37 -8.70
C GLY A 404 11.75 -9.28 -7.44
N VAL A 405 12.76 -8.40 -7.45
CA VAL A 405 13.61 -8.15 -6.28
C VAL A 405 12.79 -7.62 -5.10
N PHE A 406 11.92 -6.63 -5.32
CA PHE A 406 11.05 -6.10 -4.27
C PHE A 406 10.09 -7.15 -3.72
N PHE A 407 9.48 -7.94 -4.60
CA PHE A 407 8.50 -8.97 -4.25
C PHE A 407 9.14 -10.09 -3.42
N VAL A 408 10.28 -10.62 -3.87
CA VAL A 408 11.03 -11.66 -3.16
C VAL A 408 11.54 -11.14 -1.81
N ALA A 409 12.07 -9.92 -1.77
CA ALA A 409 12.47 -9.29 -0.52
C ALA A 409 11.30 -9.15 0.46
N SER A 410 10.14 -8.70 -0.03
CA SER A 410 8.91 -8.62 0.76
C SER A 410 8.51 -9.96 1.35
N LEU A 411 8.52 -11.02 0.54
CA LEU A 411 8.25 -12.39 0.99
C LEU A 411 9.21 -12.79 2.11
N LEU A 412 10.52 -12.66 1.87
CA LEU A 412 11.56 -13.10 2.81
C LEU A 412 11.48 -12.33 4.14
N TYR A 413 11.35 -11.01 4.10
CA TYR A 413 11.30 -10.20 5.31
C TYR A 413 9.98 -10.36 6.06
N CYS A 414 8.84 -10.41 5.36
CA CYS A 414 7.55 -10.67 6.02
C CYS A 414 7.51 -12.07 6.63
N PHE A 415 8.06 -13.07 5.95
CA PHE A 415 8.18 -14.41 6.51
C PHE A 415 9.08 -14.43 7.75
N LYS A 416 10.22 -13.73 7.73
CA LYS A 416 11.08 -13.59 8.93
C LYS A 416 10.35 -12.90 10.09
N ALA A 417 9.56 -11.86 9.80
CA ALA A 417 8.77 -11.12 10.80
C ALA A 417 7.52 -11.88 11.31
N ARG A 418 7.21 -13.07 10.77
CA ARG A 418 5.97 -13.80 11.13
C ARG A 418 5.86 -14.12 12.63
N VAL A 419 6.99 -14.37 13.28
CA VAL A 419 7.01 -14.74 14.70
C VAL A 419 6.75 -13.52 15.60
N SER A 420 7.29 -12.36 15.23
CA SER A 420 7.09 -11.10 15.98
C SER A 420 5.73 -10.45 15.72
N THR A 421 5.02 -10.90 14.68
CA THR A 421 3.72 -10.34 14.24
C THR A 421 2.59 -11.36 14.24
N TYR A 422 2.75 -12.50 14.91
CA TYR A 422 1.70 -13.52 14.99
C TYR A 422 1.15 -13.93 13.61
N GLY A 423 2.05 -14.07 12.63
CA GLY A 423 1.71 -14.40 11.24
C GLY A 423 1.07 -13.27 10.42
N GLY A 424 0.72 -12.14 11.05
CA GLY A 424 0.09 -11.01 10.39
C GLY A 424 0.97 -10.40 9.29
N SER A 425 2.30 -10.45 9.41
CA SER A 425 3.20 -10.02 8.32
C SER A 425 3.04 -10.85 7.05
N VAL A 426 2.85 -12.18 7.18
CA VAL A 426 2.64 -13.07 6.03
C VAL A 426 1.25 -12.82 5.43
N ALA A 427 0.24 -12.57 6.26
CA ALA A 427 -1.10 -12.21 5.79
C ALA A 427 -1.12 -10.90 4.99
N ILE A 428 -0.40 -9.87 5.46
CA ILE A 428 -0.24 -8.60 4.74
C ILE A 428 0.53 -8.80 3.42
N PHE A 429 1.56 -9.64 3.41
CA PHE A 429 2.25 -9.99 2.16
C PHE A 429 1.32 -10.73 1.18
N LEU A 430 0.49 -11.66 1.64
CA LEU A 430 -0.49 -12.34 0.78
C LEU A 430 -1.50 -11.35 0.21
N LEU A 431 -1.98 -10.40 1.01
CA LEU A 431 -2.82 -9.30 0.53
C LEU A 431 -2.13 -8.49 -0.56
N PHE A 432 -0.85 -8.16 -0.38
CA PHE A 432 -0.03 -7.51 -1.40
C PHE A 432 0.05 -8.35 -2.68
N THR A 433 0.31 -9.66 -2.57
CA THR A 433 0.35 -10.58 -3.72
C THR A 433 -0.96 -10.60 -4.49
N PHE A 434 -2.09 -10.78 -3.80
CA PHE A 434 -3.42 -10.77 -4.43
C PHE A 434 -3.70 -9.43 -5.11
N ARG A 435 -3.32 -8.31 -4.48
CA ARG A 435 -3.41 -6.98 -5.11
C ARG A 435 -2.55 -6.90 -6.36
N CYS A 436 -1.32 -7.39 -6.38
CA CYS A 436 -0.46 -7.37 -7.56
C CYS A 436 -1.04 -8.15 -8.75
N ILE A 437 -1.88 -9.16 -8.51
CA ILE A 437 -2.53 -9.92 -9.58
C ILE A 437 -3.64 -9.10 -10.24
N THR A 438 -4.38 -8.30 -9.45
CA THR A 438 -5.60 -7.62 -9.92
C THR A 438 -5.51 -6.10 -10.03
N GLU A 439 -4.45 -5.50 -9.52
CA GLU A 439 -4.15 -4.06 -9.48
C GLU A 439 -2.62 -3.84 -9.54
N ALA A 440 -2.17 -2.59 -9.58
CA ALA A 440 -0.75 -2.21 -9.60
C ALA A 440 -0.35 -1.42 -8.32
N PRO A 441 -0.25 -2.07 -7.14
CA PRO A 441 -0.05 -1.40 -5.86
C PRO A 441 1.32 -0.71 -5.71
N LEU A 442 2.29 -0.99 -6.59
CA LEU A 442 3.56 -0.28 -6.57
C LEU A 442 3.52 1.03 -7.33
N LYS A 443 2.44 1.38 -8.03
CA LYS A 443 2.31 2.70 -8.68
C LYS A 443 2.23 3.80 -7.63
N VAL A 444 3.37 4.39 -7.27
CA VAL A 444 3.43 5.38 -6.19
C VAL A 444 3.23 6.80 -6.73
N ALA A 445 1.98 7.24 -6.80
CA ALA A 445 1.62 8.53 -7.38
C ALA A 445 1.75 9.72 -6.41
N ALA A 446 1.37 9.55 -5.13
CA ALA A 446 1.36 10.61 -4.12
C ALA A 446 1.39 10.03 -2.68
N ILE A 447 1.71 10.86 -1.68
CA ILE A 447 1.82 10.40 -0.28
C ILE A 447 0.48 9.97 0.29
N GLY A 448 -0.57 10.65 -0.13
CA GLY A 448 -1.93 10.43 0.35
C GLY A 448 -2.70 9.41 -0.47
N THR A 449 -2.05 8.38 -1.02
CA THR A 449 -2.76 7.26 -1.66
C THR A 449 -2.78 6.05 -0.74
N GLY A 450 -3.81 5.22 -0.89
CA GLY A 450 -3.93 3.97 -0.14
C GLY A 450 -2.76 3.01 -0.45
N GLU A 451 -2.21 3.07 -1.67
CA GLU A 451 -1.04 2.30 -2.10
C GLU A 451 0.20 2.70 -1.31
N THR A 452 0.51 4.00 -1.22
CA THR A 452 1.66 4.50 -0.45
C THR A 452 1.51 4.14 1.02
N PHE A 453 0.32 4.32 1.59
CA PHE A 453 0.02 3.94 2.97
C PHE A 453 0.30 2.45 3.20
N PHE A 454 -0.20 1.59 2.29
CA PHE A 454 0.03 0.15 2.35
C PHE A 454 1.52 -0.20 2.29
N LEU A 455 2.29 0.41 1.40
CA LEU A 455 3.73 0.16 1.26
C LEU A 455 4.52 0.61 2.48
N LEU A 456 4.16 1.73 3.11
CA LEU A 456 4.75 2.15 4.39
C LEU A 456 4.55 1.07 5.45
N VAL A 457 3.34 0.49 5.54
CA VAL A 457 3.06 -0.62 6.46
C VAL A 457 3.91 -1.85 6.12
N LEU A 458 3.97 -2.25 4.86
CA LEU A 458 4.76 -3.40 4.43
C LEU A 458 6.25 -3.24 4.80
N LEU A 459 6.83 -2.06 4.60
CA LEU A 459 8.23 -1.78 4.93
C LEU A 459 8.50 -1.69 6.43
N MET A 460 7.52 -1.26 7.24
CA MET A 460 7.65 -1.39 8.69
C MET A 460 7.81 -2.85 9.12
N LEU A 461 7.08 -3.77 8.47
CA LEU A 461 7.22 -5.21 8.73
C LEU A 461 8.58 -5.75 8.28
N TRP A 462 9.18 -5.19 7.22
CA TRP A 462 10.56 -5.52 6.87
C TRP A 462 11.53 -5.16 8.00
N GLY A 463 11.32 -3.99 8.60
CA GLY A 463 12.11 -3.52 9.72
C GLY A 463 12.09 -4.46 10.93
N LEU A 464 10.95 -5.11 11.18
CA LEU A 464 10.72 -6.07 12.28
C LEU A 464 11.29 -7.48 12.02
N ALA A 465 11.88 -7.74 10.85
CA ALA A 465 12.41 -9.06 10.49
C ALA A 465 13.68 -9.46 11.30
N ASP A 466 14.33 -8.53 12.00
CA ASP A 466 15.49 -8.87 12.84
C ASP A 466 15.07 -9.48 14.18
N LYS A 467 15.67 -10.65 14.50
CA LYS A 467 15.40 -11.49 15.67
C LYS A 467 15.49 -10.77 17.03
N ASN A 468 16.16 -9.62 17.11
CA ASN A 468 16.26 -8.85 18.36
C ASN A 468 14.97 -8.11 18.73
N THR A 469 14.01 -7.99 17.81
CA THR A 469 12.72 -7.37 18.10
C THR A 469 11.82 -8.26 18.96
N GLU A 470 12.08 -9.57 18.99
CA GLU A 470 11.33 -10.53 19.82
C GLU A 470 11.36 -10.20 21.32
N ARG A 471 12.38 -9.48 21.81
CA ARG A 471 12.46 -9.06 23.22
C ARG A 471 11.59 -7.85 23.54
N LEU A 472 11.33 -6.96 22.59
CA LEU A 472 10.54 -5.74 22.81
C LEU A 472 9.03 -6.03 22.95
N CYS A 473 8.53 -7.07 22.28
CA CYS A 473 7.12 -7.47 22.38
C CYS A 473 6.79 -8.22 23.69
N VAL A 474 7.78 -8.85 24.31
CA VAL A 474 7.58 -9.71 25.50
C VAL A 474 7.79 -8.95 26.81
N GLY A 475 8.47 -7.79 26.79
CA GLY A 475 8.84 -7.03 27.99
C GLY A 475 7.95 -5.84 28.39
N GLN A 476 6.90 -5.47 27.62
CA GLN A 476 6.08 -4.29 27.93
C GLN A 476 4.87 -4.60 28.83
N SER A 477 5.14 -5.13 30.03
CA SER A 477 4.30 -4.91 31.22
C SER A 477 4.62 -3.58 31.92
N THR A 478 5.68 -2.88 31.51
CA THR A 478 5.92 -1.51 31.98
C THR A 478 4.98 -0.54 31.26
N PRO A 479 4.16 0.24 31.99
CA PRO A 479 3.42 1.34 31.40
C PRO A 479 4.44 2.32 30.79
N LEU A 480 4.23 2.68 29.52
CA LEU A 480 4.86 3.88 28.99
C LEU A 480 4.32 5.05 29.83
N PRO A 481 5.19 5.99 30.27
CA PRO A 481 4.76 7.17 31.01
C PRO A 481 3.78 8.04 30.22
#